data_AF-A0A920F4Z5-F1
#
_entry.id   AF-A0A920F4Z5-F1
#
_cell.length_a   1.000
_cell.length_b   1.000
_cell.length_c   1.000
_cell.angle_alpha   90.00
_cell.angle_beta   90.00
_cell.angle_gamma   90.00
#
_symmetry.space_group_name_H-M   'P 1'
#
loop_
_entity.id
_entity.type
_entity.pdbx_description
1 polymer ?
#
loop_
_entity_poly.entity_id
_entity_poly.type
_entity_poly.pdbx_seq_one_letter_code
_entity_poly.pdbx_strand_id
1 'polypeptide(L)'
;MSYYIFLKRLTQMNETPIKLIGNPASPYTRKMIAYLRFKRIPHQVIWGDVSDVLKPMNIDPPKPILLPVFLLPRDGKLTAVTDSTPLIEEFENSYPDRPVYPEDQSLRFINYVLEDFGDEWCTKYMFHYRWHFAEDADNAGTLLPLGIMSNLSDDELAFFKDNFAKRQIDRLWVVGSNDETAPFIDQSYKSFLEILENHLKIQPYLLGSSPSSCDFAVYGQLTQLIGFDPTPRKIAHELAPRVIGWVRSLEDRSGLEVKENNLTLSDLPQTIHDLFKEMSTSYVPTMIANKKAIDEGRDEWDIDLDKGKWKQKSFPYQAKCLAWIKEEYEKLDTDKKDEVFSFLQLNHCESLVE
;
A
#
# COMPACT_ATOMS: atom_id res chain seq x y z
N MET A 1 -21.32 35.77 -7.95
CA MET A 1 -20.86 34.69 -7.04
C MET A 1 -22.12 34.04 -6.46
N SER A 2 -22.58 32.93 -7.05
CA SER A 2 -23.95 32.43 -6.87
C SER A 2 -24.17 31.76 -5.49
N TYR A 3 -25.33 32.03 -4.89
CA TYR A 3 -25.89 31.39 -3.68
C TYR A 3 -25.73 29.86 -3.65
N TYR A 4 -25.64 29.23 -4.81
CA TYR A 4 -25.35 27.79 -4.97
C TYR A 4 -23.97 27.37 -4.43
N ILE A 5 -22.92 28.18 -4.63
CA ILE A 5 -21.57 27.89 -4.11
C ILE A 5 -21.56 28.04 -2.58
N PHE A 6 -22.34 28.98 -2.06
CA PHE A 6 -22.49 29.18 -0.62
C PHE A 6 -23.24 28.02 0.05
N LEU A 7 -24.31 27.51 -0.57
CA LEU A 7 -25.03 26.33 -0.10
C LEU A 7 -24.19 25.05 -0.20
N LYS A 8 -23.41 24.85 -1.27
CA LYS A 8 -22.51 23.69 -1.41
C LYS A 8 -21.42 23.68 -0.32
N ARG A 9 -20.91 24.86 0.06
CA ARG A 9 -19.99 25.04 1.20
C ARG A 9 -20.67 24.78 2.55
N LEU A 10 -21.94 25.18 2.72
CA LEU A 10 -22.71 24.87 3.94
C LEU A 10 -23.05 23.37 4.08
N THR A 11 -23.27 22.66 2.97
CA THR A 11 -23.45 21.19 3.01
C THR A 11 -22.14 20.46 3.33
N GLN A 12 -20.99 20.95 2.83
CA GLN A 12 -19.67 20.42 3.22
C GLN A 12 -19.33 20.65 4.70
N MET A 13 -19.88 21.71 5.33
CA MET A 13 -19.70 21.96 6.77
C MET A 13 -20.48 20.99 7.68
N ASN A 14 -21.39 20.16 7.13
CA ASN A 14 -22.25 19.24 7.88
C ASN A 14 -21.92 17.75 7.67
N GLU A 15 -20.84 17.41 6.98
CA GLU A 15 -20.44 16.02 6.83
C GLU A 15 -19.85 15.50 8.15
N THR A 16 -20.48 14.45 8.69
CA THR A 16 -19.94 13.75 9.86
C THR A 16 -18.59 13.15 9.47
N PRO A 17 -17.50 13.43 10.20
CA PRO A 17 -16.18 12.92 9.85
C PRO A 17 -16.18 11.40 9.71
N ILE A 18 -15.51 10.89 8.67
CA ILE A 18 -15.27 9.47 8.50
C ILE A 18 -14.42 8.97 9.67
N LYS A 19 -14.89 7.92 10.35
CA LYS A 19 -14.15 7.31 11.46
C LYS A 19 -13.38 6.10 10.96
N LEU A 20 -12.12 6.02 11.37
CA LEU A 20 -11.29 4.83 11.18
C LEU A 20 -10.55 4.47 12.46
N ILE A 21 -10.41 3.18 12.70
CA ILE A 21 -9.57 2.60 13.76
C ILE A 21 -8.22 2.27 13.12
N GLY A 22 -7.15 2.71 13.76
CA GLY A 22 -5.80 2.64 13.19
C GLY A 22 -4.72 2.39 14.23
N ASN A 23 -3.51 2.17 13.73
CA ASN A 23 -2.27 2.18 14.53
C ASN A 23 -1.20 2.98 13.77
N PRO A 24 -0.41 3.86 14.42
CA PRO A 24 0.63 4.63 13.74
C PRO A 24 1.66 3.78 12.98
N ALA A 25 1.92 2.56 13.44
CA ALA A 25 2.86 1.61 12.84
C ALA A 25 2.22 0.66 11.79
N SER A 26 0.97 0.92 11.40
CA SER A 26 0.30 0.22 10.28
C SER A 26 0.54 0.99 8.98
N PRO A 27 1.20 0.38 7.96
CA PRO A 27 1.45 1.04 6.68
C PRO A 27 0.15 1.46 5.98
N TYR A 28 -0.86 0.60 6.02
CA TYR A 28 -2.18 0.88 5.43
C TYR A 28 -2.94 1.98 6.17
N THR A 29 -2.77 2.10 7.50
CA THR A 29 -3.35 3.23 8.24
C THR A 29 -2.71 4.54 7.77
N ARG A 30 -1.39 4.55 7.55
CA ARG A 30 -0.67 5.71 7.01
C ARG A 30 -1.10 6.03 5.58
N LYS A 31 -1.21 5.02 4.70
CA LYS A 31 -1.75 5.13 3.33
C LYS A 31 -3.08 5.88 3.33
N MET A 32 -4.05 5.37 4.10
CA MET A 32 -5.41 5.92 4.11
C MET A 32 -5.51 7.30 4.74
N ILE A 33 -4.75 7.59 5.80
CA ILE A 33 -4.72 8.94 6.39
C ILE A 33 -4.15 9.97 5.40
N ALA A 34 -3.05 9.64 4.72
CA ALA A 34 -2.46 10.54 3.72
C ALA A 34 -3.42 10.77 2.54
N TYR A 35 -4.09 9.73 2.07
CA TYR A 35 -5.15 9.82 1.05
C TYR A 35 -6.28 10.76 1.51
N LEU A 36 -6.87 10.53 2.69
CA LEU A 36 -7.97 11.35 3.22
C LEU A 36 -7.55 12.82 3.39
N ARG A 37 -6.32 13.07 3.88
CA ARG A 37 -5.76 14.42 3.98
C ARG A 37 -5.61 15.07 2.61
N PHE A 38 -5.05 14.37 1.63
CA PHE A 38 -4.91 14.88 0.27
C PHE A 38 -6.27 15.23 -0.36
N LYS A 39 -7.26 14.35 -0.20
CA LYS A 39 -8.65 14.56 -0.64
C LYS A 39 -9.40 15.62 0.15
N ARG A 40 -8.87 16.05 1.30
CA ARG A 40 -9.51 16.95 2.26
C ARG A 40 -10.84 16.39 2.79
N ILE A 41 -10.94 15.06 2.91
CA ILE A 41 -12.12 14.40 3.48
C ILE A 41 -12.06 14.52 5.01
N PRO A 42 -13.07 15.10 5.68
CA PRO A 42 -13.12 15.17 7.13
C PRO A 42 -13.06 13.78 7.75
N HIS A 43 -12.11 13.54 8.66
CA HIS A 43 -11.93 12.23 9.28
C HIS A 43 -11.47 12.31 10.74
N GLN A 44 -11.69 11.22 11.47
CA GLN A 44 -11.28 11.02 12.86
C GLN A 44 -10.63 9.66 13.00
N VAL A 45 -9.38 9.64 13.45
CA VAL A 45 -8.67 8.39 13.72
C VAL A 45 -8.85 8.03 15.19
N ILE A 46 -9.27 6.78 15.43
CA ILE A 46 -9.29 6.16 16.75
C ILE A 46 -8.04 5.27 16.82
N TRP A 47 -7.07 5.68 17.63
CA TRP A 47 -5.88 4.88 17.91
C TRP A 47 -6.21 3.87 19.00
N GLY A 48 -6.26 2.58 18.65
CA GLY A 48 -6.69 1.55 19.59
C GLY A 48 -6.80 0.16 18.95
N ASP A 49 -7.05 -0.85 19.78
CA ASP A 49 -7.35 -2.20 19.29
C ASP A 49 -8.75 -2.22 18.68
N VAL A 50 -8.88 -2.88 17.52
CA VAL A 50 -10.15 -2.95 16.78
C VAL A 50 -11.26 -3.56 17.64
N SER A 51 -10.97 -4.64 18.36
CA SER A 51 -11.98 -5.37 19.13
C SER A 51 -12.46 -4.53 20.32
N ASP A 52 -11.52 -3.86 21.00
CA ASP A 52 -11.83 -3.03 22.16
C ASP A 52 -12.66 -1.79 21.78
N VAL A 53 -12.40 -1.21 20.60
CA VAL A 53 -13.17 -0.07 20.09
C VAL A 53 -14.57 -0.49 19.63
N LEU A 54 -14.69 -1.62 18.91
CA LEU A 54 -15.96 -2.03 18.31
C LEU A 54 -16.94 -2.66 19.31
N LYS A 55 -16.43 -3.35 20.34
CA LYS A 55 -17.28 -4.07 21.32
C LYS A 55 -18.28 -3.16 22.05
N PRO A 56 -17.91 -1.99 22.61
CA PRO A 56 -18.87 -1.06 23.22
C PRO A 56 -19.89 -0.48 22.23
N MET A 57 -19.56 -0.48 20.92
CA MET A 57 -20.45 0.00 19.85
C MET A 57 -21.41 -1.08 19.36
N ASN A 58 -21.25 -2.33 19.81
CA ASN A 58 -21.99 -3.50 19.32
C ASN A 58 -21.91 -3.65 17.78
N ILE A 59 -20.71 -3.47 17.24
CA ILE A 59 -20.39 -3.63 15.82
C ILE A 59 -19.48 -4.86 15.67
N ASP A 60 -19.82 -5.74 14.72
CA ASP A 60 -18.97 -6.90 14.42
C ASP A 60 -17.68 -6.46 13.71
N PRO A 61 -16.51 -7.02 14.08
CA PRO A 61 -15.26 -6.74 13.40
C PRO A 61 -15.25 -7.33 11.97
N PRO A 62 -14.48 -6.74 11.04
CA PRO A 62 -14.30 -7.32 9.72
C PRO A 62 -13.56 -8.66 9.81
N LYS A 63 -13.71 -9.49 8.76
CA LYS A 63 -13.06 -10.79 8.67
C LYS A 63 -12.23 -10.87 7.38
N PRO A 64 -10.89 -10.93 7.46
CA PRO A 64 -10.06 -10.83 8.65
C PRO A 64 -10.03 -9.41 9.26
N ILE A 65 -9.54 -9.30 10.50
CA ILE A 65 -9.28 -8.01 11.16
C ILE A 65 -7.94 -7.47 10.64
N LEU A 66 -8.01 -6.50 9.74
CA LEU A 66 -6.86 -5.77 9.20
C LEU A 66 -7.04 -4.28 9.46
N LEU A 67 -5.94 -3.58 9.72
CA LEU A 67 -5.95 -2.13 9.90
C LEU A 67 -5.66 -1.44 8.55
N PRO A 68 -6.24 -0.26 8.30
CA PRO A 68 -7.22 0.44 9.13
C PRO A 68 -8.63 -0.15 8.99
N VAL A 69 -9.44 -0.05 10.05
CA VAL A 69 -10.86 -0.43 10.01
C VAL A 69 -11.72 0.83 9.96
N PHE A 70 -12.40 1.05 8.85
CA PHE A 70 -13.34 2.14 8.67
C PHE A 70 -14.70 1.80 9.24
N LEU A 71 -15.38 2.82 9.78
CA LEU A 71 -16.76 2.74 10.24
C LEU A 71 -17.65 3.48 9.26
N LEU A 72 -18.28 2.74 8.34
CA LEU A 72 -19.09 3.32 7.25
C LEU A 72 -20.56 2.92 7.39
N PRO A 73 -21.51 3.80 7.01
CA PRO A 73 -22.92 3.44 6.96
C PRO A 73 -23.17 2.43 5.83
N ARG A 74 -23.76 1.28 6.18
CA ARG A 74 -24.27 0.25 5.28
C ARG A 74 -25.68 -0.13 5.71
N ASP A 75 -26.64 -0.05 4.80
CA ASP A 75 -28.05 -0.39 5.06
C ASP A 75 -28.63 0.29 6.32
N GLY A 76 -28.25 1.56 6.54
CA GLY A 76 -28.70 2.37 7.68
C GLY A 76 -28.02 2.05 9.02
N LYS A 77 -26.99 1.21 9.05
CA LYS A 77 -26.20 0.88 10.25
C LYS A 77 -24.72 1.14 10.04
N LEU A 78 -23.99 1.41 11.12
CA LEU A 78 -22.54 1.55 11.06
C LEU A 78 -21.90 0.17 10.98
N THR A 79 -21.08 -0.05 9.95
CA THR A 79 -20.42 -1.32 9.68
C THR A 79 -18.91 -1.12 9.65
N ALA A 80 -18.18 -2.04 10.28
CA ALA A 80 -16.73 -2.07 10.25
C ALA A 80 -16.24 -2.72 8.97
N VAL A 81 -15.48 -1.98 8.16
CA VAL A 81 -14.95 -2.42 6.86
C VAL A 81 -13.45 -2.16 6.79
N THR A 82 -12.74 -2.99 6.04
CA THR A 82 -11.29 -2.90 5.81
C THR A 82 -11.04 -3.12 4.31
N ASP A 83 -9.78 -2.99 3.91
CA ASP A 83 -9.26 -3.11 2.54
C ASP A 83 -9.19 -1.74 1.83
N SER A 84 -7.97 -1.20 1.72
CA SER A 84 -7.76 0.18 1.27
C SER A 84 -8.14 0.40 -0.18
N THR A 85 -7.85 -0.55 -1.06
CA THR A 85 -8.04 -0.38 -2.51
C THR A 85 -9.51 -0.20 -2.90
N PRO A 86 -10.45 -1.10 -2.50
CA PRO A 86 -11.87 -0.88 -2.76
C PRO A 86 -12.44 0.32 -1.99
N LEU A 87 -11.90 0.65 -0.81
CA LEU A 87 -12.34 1.83 -0.06
C LEU A 87 -11.93 3.14 -0.76
N ILE A 88 -10.74 3.21 -1.36
CA ILE A 88 -10.35 4.37 -2.17
C ILE A 88 -11.31 4.52 -3.35
N GLU A 89 -11.64 3.45 -4.07
CA GLU A 89 -12.60 3.51 -5.18
C GLU A 89 -13.99 4.01 -4.72
N GLU A 90 -14.48 3.54 -3.57
CA GLU A 90 -15.74 4.03 -2.99
C GLU A 90 -15.68 5.52 -2.62
N PHE A 91 -14.56 5.96 -2.06
CA PHE A 91 -14.35 7.37 -1.70
C PHE A 91 -14.18 8.26 -2.93
N GLU A 92 -13.54 7.79 -4.00
CA GLU A 92 -13.45 8.56 -5.26
C GLU A 92 -14.85 8.78 -5.87
N ASN A 93 -15.72 7.78 -5.79
CA ASN A 93 -17.11 7.91 -6.23
C ASN A 93 -17.94 8.88 -5.35
N SER A 94 -17.65 8.93 -4.05
CA SER A 94 -18.37 9.77 -3.08
C SER A 94 -17.82 11.20 -3.01
N TYR A 95 -16.53 11.39 -3.28
CA TYR A 95 -15.79 12.65 -3.18
C TYR A 95 -15.03 12.91 -4.50
N PRO A 96 -15.70 13.40 -5.56
CA PRO A 96 -15.10 13.49 -6.89
C PRO A 96 -14.01 14.57 -7.04
N ASP A 97 -13.95 15.55 -6.13
CA ASP A 97 -12.94 16.60 -6.17
C ASP A 97 -11.54 16.05 -5.86
N ARG A 98 -10.50 16.52 -6.55
CA ARG A 98 -9.08 16.11 -6.35
C ARG A 98 -8.89 14.60 -6.60
N PRO A 99 -9.14 14.11 -7.82
CA PRO A 99 -9.06 12.69 -8.11
C PRO A 99 -7.65 12.14 -7.89
N VAL A 100 -7.56 10.88 -7.47
CA VAL A 100 -6.27 10.14 -7.35
C VAL A 100 -6.11 9.06 -8.42
N TYR A 101 -7.06 8.96 -9.34
CA TYR A 101 -6.96 8.10 -10.50
C TYR A 101 -6.70 8.94 -11.76
N PRO A 102 -5.74 8.54 -12.61
CA PRO A 102 -5.57 9.12 -13.93
C PRO A 102 -6.86 9.03 -14.77
N GLU A 103 -7.09 10.03 -15.63
CA GLU A 103 -8.24 10.04 -16.54
C GLU A 103 -8.04 9.11 -17.75
N ASP A 104 -6.82 9.02 -18.27
CA ASP A 104 -6.48 8.08 -19.34
C ASP A 104 -6.57 6.63 -18.82
N GLN A 105 -7.35 5.80 -19.52
CA GLN A 105 -7.62 4.42 -19.10
C GLN A 105 -6.33 3.58 -19.01
N SER A 106 -5.42 3.72 -19.97
CA SER A 106 -4.15 2.99 -19.98
C SER A 106 -3.30 3.36 -18.77
N LEU A 107 -3.18 4.66 -18.47
CA LEU A 107 -2.45 5.14 -17.31
C LEU A 107 -3.15 4.77 -15.98
N ARG A 108 -4.49 4.74 -15.94
CA ARG A 108 -5.24 4.27 -14.77
C ARG A 108 -4.99 2.78 -14.48
N PHE A 109 -4.87 1.95 -15.52
CA PHE A 109 -4.47 0.56 -15.36
C PHE A 109 -3.05 0.43 -14.78
N ILE A 110 -2.10 1.22 -15.28
CA ILE A 110 -0.72 1.25 -14.74
C ILE A 110 -0.71 1.71 -13.28
N ASN A 111 -1.53 2.71 -12.92
CA ASN A 111 -1.75 3.09 -11.53
C ASN A 111 -2.25 1.91 -10.67
N TYR A 112 -3.23 1.16 -11.17
CA TYR A 112 -3.76 -0.01 -10.46
C TYR A 112 -2.69 -1.07 -10.18
N VAL A 113 -1.87 -1.41 -11.19
CA VAL A 113 -0.76 -2.37 -11.04
C VAL A 113 0.29 -1.87 -10.04
N LEU A 114 0.61 -0.57 -10.05
CA LEU A 114 1.57 0.02 -9.11
C LEU A 114 1.01 0.13 -7.69
N GLU A 115 -0.30 0.35 -7.53
CA GLU A 115 -0.97 0.29 -6.24
C GLU A 115 -0.90 -1.12 -5.64
N ASP A 116 -1.22 -2.16 -6.44
CA ASP A 116 -1.12 -3.55 -5.99
C ASP A 116 0.33 -3.95 -5.69
N PHE A 117 1.31 -3.49 -6.48
CA PHE A 117 2.73 -3.65 -6.15
C PHE A 117 3.09 -3.02 -4.79
N GLY A 118 2.58 -1.81 -4.51
CA GLY A 118 2.79 -1.13 -3.23
C GLY A 118 2.16 -1.88 -2.05
N ASP A 119 0.95 -2.41 -2.22
CA ASP A 119 0.23 -3.12 -1.18
C ASP A 119 0.78 -4.55 -0.98
N GLU A 120 1.02 -5.31 -2.04
CA GLU A 120 1.31 -6.75 -1.98
C GLU A 120 2.80 -7.11 -2.04
N TRP A 121 3.63 -6.28 -2.68
CA TRP A 121 5.07 -6.53 -2.79
C TRP A 121 5.89 -5.68 -1.84
N CYS A 122 5.69 -4.35 -1.79
CA CYS A 122 6.43 -3.50 -0.87
C CYS A 122 6.15 -3.85 0.61
N THR A 123 4.98 -4.42 0.93
CA THR A 123 4.70 -4.97 2.27
C THR A 123 5.65 -6.12 2.64
N LYS A 124 6.20 -6.86 1.67
CA LYS A 124 7.16 -7.92 1.93
C LYS A 124 8.48 -7.35 2.44
N TYR A 125 8.96 -6.25 1.85
CA TYR A 125 10.12 -5.52 2.38
C TYR A 125 9.88 -5.10 3.82
N MET A 126 8.77 -4.40 4.08
CA MET A 126 8.43 -3.87 5.39
C MET A 126 8.38 -4.97 6.44
N PHE A 127 7.61 -6.04 6.18
CA PHE A 127 7.43 -7.10 7.15
C PHE A 127 8.70 -7.94 7.36
N HIS A 128 9.49 -8.15 6.29
CA HIS A 128 10.80 -8.78 6.38
C HIS A 128 11.71 -7.99 7.31
N TYR A 129 11.99 -6.72 7.00
CA TYR A 129 12.92 -5.94 7.82
C TYR A 129 12.44 -5.81 9.26
N ARG A 130 11.14 -5.60 9.48
CA ARG A 130 10.57 -5.43 10.82
C ARG A 130 10.75 -6.63 11.74
N TRP A 131 10.66 -7.85 11.21
CA TRP A 131 10.56 -9.05 12.05
C TRP A 131 11.68 -10.06 11.85
N HIS A 132 12.47 -9.96 10.78
CA HIS A 132 13.60 -10.85 10.52
C HIS A 132 14.84 -10.47 11.34
N PHE A 133 15.14 -9.17 11.45
CA PHE A 133 16.30 -8.68 12.19
C PHE A 133 15.95 -8.43 13.65
N ALA A 134 16.83 -8.84 14.57
CA ALA A 134 16.57 -8.77 16.01
C ALA A 134 16.40 -7.33 16.52
N GLU A 135 17.17 -6.38 16.00
CA GLU A 135 17.07 -4.96 16.38
C GLU A 135 15.71 -4.38 15.99
N ASP A 136 15.26 -4.65 14.76
CA ASP A 136 13.98 -4.18 14.25
C ASP A 136 12.80 -4.86 14.96
N ALA A 137 12.89 -6.16 15.24
CA ALA A 137 11.87 -6.90 15.96
C ALA A 137 11.72 -6.42 17.41
N ASP A 138 12.83 -6.10 18.06
CA ASP A 138 12.85 -5.52 19.42
C ASP A 138 12.19 -4.13 19.44
N ASN A 139 12.57 -3.27 18.48
CA ASN A 139 11.98 -1.94 18.30
C ASN A 139 10.46 -2.05 18.04
N ALA A 140 10.05 -2.89 17.09
CA ALA A 140 8.66 -3.05 16.71
C ALA A 140 7.81 -3.65 17.83
N GLY A 141 8.32 -4.69 18.50
CA GLY A 141 7.66 -5.30 19.67
C GLY A 141 7.45 -4.29 20.79
N THR A 142 8.37 -3.35 20.98
CA THR A 142 8.24 -2.29 22.00
C THR A 142 7.25 -1.21 21.59
N LEU A 143 7.33 -0.70 20.36
CA LEU A 143 6.58 0.50 19.95
C LEU A 143 5.15 0.20 19.49
N LEU A 144 4.87 -0.99 18.95
CA LEU A 144 3.53 -1.35 18.48
C LEU A 144 2.47 -1.32 19.59
N PRO A 145 2.69 -1.91 20.78
CA PRO A 145 1.77 -1.80 21.91
C PRO A 145 1.57 -0.35 22.36
N LEU A 146 2.64 0.43 22.41
CA LEU A 146 2.59 1.85 22.81
C LEU A 146 1.82 2.73 21.81
N GLY A 147 1.76 2.33 20.54
CA GLY A 147 0.92 2.96 19.53
C GLY A 147 -0.58 2.68 19.68
N ILE A 148 -0.95 1.63 20.42
CA ILE A 148 -2.33 1.30 20.81
C ILE A 148 -2.67 2.00 22.12
N MET A 149 -1.80 1.85 23.13
CA MET A 149 -1.97 2.39 24.46
C MET A 149 -0.61 2.83 25.01
N SER A 150 -0.40 4.13 25.17
CA SER A 150 0.90 4.68 25.57
C SER A 150 1.16 4.63 27.07
N ASN A 151 0.13 4.38 27.89
CA ASN A 151 0.19 4.42 29.35
C ASN A 151 0.18 3.02 29.99
N LEU A 152 0.84 2.06 29.33
CA LEU A 152 1.08 0.72 29.88
C LEU A 152 2.10 0.79 31.01
N SER A 153 1.91 -0.01 32.06
CA SER A 153 2.99 -0.29 33.02
C SER A 153 4.13 -1.07 32.37
N ASP A 154 5.31 -1.07 32.99
CA ASP A 154 6.48 -1.79 32.46
C ASP A 154 6.21 -3.30 32.32
N ASP A 155 5.48 -3.90 33.27
CA ASP A 155 5.12 -5.32 33.23
C ASP A 155 4.13 -5.64 32.09
N GLU A 156 3.13 -4.77 31.86
CA GLU A 156 2.20 -4.90 30.75
C GLU A 156 2.90 -4.73 29.40
N LEU A 157 3.79 -3.73 29.29
CA LEU A 157 4.56 -3.49 28.07
C LEU A 157 5.46 -4.68 27.75
N ALA A 158 6.17 -5.23 28.74
CA ALA A 158 6.99 -6.44 28.57
C ALA A 158 6.14 -7.63 28.08
N PHE A 159 4.98 -7.85 28.70
CA PHE A 159 4.05 -8.89 28.28
C PHE A 159 3.59 -8.72 26.83
N PHE A 160 3.16 -7.51 26.45
CA PHE A 160 2.68 -7.25 25.08
C PHE A 160 3.82 -7.36 24.08
N LYS A 161 5.00 -6.81 24.37
CA LYS A 161 6.17 -6.90 23.50
C LYS A 161 6.47 -8.34 23.08
N ASP A 162 6.58 -9.24 24.04
CA ASP A 162 6.91 -10.64 23.78
C ASP A 162 5.82 -11.34 22.96
N ASN A 163 4.53 -11.13 23.31
CA ASN A 163 3.41 -11.76 22.62
C ASN A 163 3.22 -11.23 21.20
N PHE A 164 3.33 -9.92 20.98
CA PHE A 164 3.24 -9.31 19.66
C PHE A 164 4.40 -9.75 18.77
N ALA A 165 5.64 -9.65 19.26
CA ALA A 165 6.82 -10.03 18.48
C ALA A 165 6.76 -11.50 18.06
N LYS A 166 6.52 -12.41 19.03
CA LYS A 166 6.40 -13.84 18.75
C LYS A 166 5.36 -14.13 17.67
N ARG A 167 4.15 -13.58 17.81
CA ARG A 167 3.05 -13.79 16.85
C ARG A 167 3.41 -13.33 15.44
N GLN A 168 4.15 -12.23 15.30
CA GLN A 168 4.48 -11.67 13.98
C GLN A 168 5.67 -12.37 13.34
N ILE A 169 6.69 -12.74 14.13
CA ILE A 169 7.82 -13.56 13.68
C ILE A 169 7.33 -14.91 13.15
N ASP A 170 6.39 -15.56 13.86
CA ASP A 170 5.76 -16.81 13.43
C ASP A 170 4.96 -16.68 12.10
N ARG A 171 4.74 -15.45 11.62
CA ARG A 171 4.03 -15.13 10.37
C ARG A 171 4.94 -14.62 9.25
N LEU A 172 6.26 -14.61 9.41
CA LEU A 172 7.20 -14.23 8.34
C LEU A 172 6.96 -14.98 7.02
N TRP A 173 6.48 -16.24 7.11
CA TRP A 173 6.11 -17.04 5.94
C TRP A 173 5.04 -16.39 5.06
N VAL A 174 4.17 -15.52 5.60
CA VAL A 174 3.09 -14.84 4.83
C VAL A 174 3.69 -13.93 3.76
N VAL A 175 4.85 -13.33 4.04
CA VAL A 175 5.56 -12.49 3.07
C VAL A 175 6.65 -13.24 2.32
N GLY A 176 6.81 -14.53 2.59
CA GLY A 176 7.86 -15.37 2.00
C GLY A 176 9.24 -15.17 2.61
N SER A 177 9.36 -14.41 3.70
CA SER A 177 10.65 -14.13 4.34
C SER A 177 11.17 -15.35 5.12
N ASN A 178 12.38 -15.77 4.80
CA ASN A 178 13.16 -16.82 5.45
C ASN A 178 14.65 -16.65 5.09
N ASP A 179 15.54 -17.49 5.62
CA ASP A 179 16.98 -17.36 5.38
C ASP A 179 17.38 -17.49 3.90
N GLU A 180 16.62 -18.23 3.08
CA GLU A 180 16.87 -18.40 1.64
C GLU A 180 16.47 -17.16 0.83
N THR A 181 15.34 -16.53 1.18
CA THR A 181 14.79 -15.37 0.46
C THR A 181 15.26 -14.03 1.00
N ALA A 182 15.77 -13.96 2.24
CA ALA A 182 16.21 -12.72 2.87
C ALA A 182 17.19 -11.90 2.02
N PRO A 183 18.25 -12.49 1.40
CA PRO A 183 19.14 -11.74 0.52
C PRO A 183 18.44 -11.14 -0.71
N PHE A 184 17.46 -11.86 -1.27
CA PHE A 184 16.67 -11.37 -2.40
C PHE A 184 15.84 -10.15 -1.99
N ILE A 185 15.14 -10.24 -0.86
CA ILE A 185 14.26 -9.17 -0.35
C ILE A 185 15.09 -7.90 -0.07
N ASP A 186 16.25 -8.05 0.57
CA ASP A 186 17.18 -6.95 0.85
C ASP A 186 17.68 -6.28 -0.43
N GLN A 187 18.11 -7.07 -1.43
CA GLN A 187 18.57 -6.53 -2.70
C GLN A 187 17.44 -5.84 -3.49
N SER A 188 16.23 -6.40 -3.49
CA SER A 188 15.08 -5.82 -4.20
C SER A 188 14.62 -4.51 -3.56
N TYR A 189 14.66 -4.38 -2.22
CA TYR A 189 14.41 -3.11 -1.53
C TYR A 189 15.44 -2.03 -1.91
N LYS A 190 16.73 -2.37 -1.97
CA LYS A 190 17.80 -1.44 -2.38
C LYS A 190 17.61 -0.98 -3.83
N SER A 191 17.37 -1.91 -4.76
CA SER A 191 17.08 -1.58 -6.17
C SER A 191 15.85 -0.68 -6.29
N PHE A 192 14.79 -0.97 -5.54
CA PHE A 192 13.58 -0.14 -5.51
C PHE A 192 13.87 1.29 -5.02
N LEU A 193 14.65 1.45 -3.94
CA LEU A 193 15.04 2.77 -3.43
C LEU A 193 15.85 3.58 -4.45
N GLU A 194 16.80 2.94 -5.14
CA GLU A 194 17.62 3.59 -6.17
C GLU A 194 16.78 4.05 -7.37
N ILE A 195 15.82 3.21 -7.80
CA ILE A 195 14.87 3.57 -8.88
C ILE A 195 14.01 4.76 -8.45
N LEU A 196 13.44 4.74 -7.24
CA LEU A 196 12.64 5.87 -6.74
C LEU A 196 13.48 7.14 -6.54
N GLU A 197 14.71 7.04 -6.03
CA GLU A 197 15.63 8.17 -5.92
C GLU A 197 15.90 8.81 -7.30
N ASN A 198 16.08 7.99 -8.34
CA ASN A 198 16.25 8.48 -9.70
C ASN A 198 14.95 9.07 -10.27
N HIS A 199 13.81 8.46 -10.02
CA HIS A 199 12.51 8.96 -10.45
C HIS A 199 12.21 10.34 -9.86
N LEU A 200 12.42 10.51 -8.56
CA LEU A 200 12.16 11.75 -7.82
C LEU A 200 13.11 12.91 -8.18
N LYS A 201 14.14 12.69 -9.01
CA LYS A 201 14.95 13.76 -9.62
C LYS A 201 14.20 14.49 -10.74
N ILE A 202 13.25 13.81 -11.40
CA ILE A 202 12.61 14.32 -12.62
C ILE A 202 11.09 14.46 -12.48
N GLN A 203 10.47 13.72 -11.55
CA GLN A 203 9.01 13.74 -11.38
C GLN A 203 8.65 13.64 -9.88
N PRO A 204 7.71 14.46 -9.37
CA PRO A 204 7.43 14.53 -7.92
C PRO A 204 6.58 13.37 -7.39
N TYR A 205 5.87 12.64 -8.25
CA TYR A 205 5.00 11.49 -7.93
C TYR A 205 5.13 10.46 -9.04
N LEU A 206 4.73 9.21 -8.78
CA LEU A 206 4.94 8.08 -9.70
C LEU A 206 4.37 8.34 -11.10
N LEU A 207 3.18 8.96 -11.18
CA LEU A 207 2.46 9.15 -12.43
C LEU A 207 2.20 10.63 -12.76
N GLY A 208 3.08 11.53 -12.31
CA GLY A 208 3.09 12.92 -12.76
C GLY A 208 3.25 13.95 -11.65
N SER A 209 2.44 15.01 -11.72
CA SER A 209 2.58 16.21 -10.89
C SER A 209 1.72 16.24 -9.63
N SER A 210 0.82 15.27 -9.46
CA SER A 210 -0.03 15.10 -8.27
C SER A 210 -0.02 13.63 -7.80
N PRO A 211 -0.23 13.35 -6.49
CA PRO A 211 -0.32 11.98 -5.99
C PRO A 211 -1.48 11.22 -6.64
N SER A 212 -1.20 9.98 -7.07
CA SER A 212 -2.20 8.98 -7.46
C SER A 212 -2.34 7.91 -6.36
N SER A 213 -3.30 6.99 -6.48
CA SER A 213 -3.51 5.94 -5.45
C SER A 213 -2.25 5.08 -5.22
N CYS A 214 -1.48 4.80 -6.27
CA CYS A 214 -0.22 4.06 -6.17
C CYS A 214 0.84 4.77 -5.32
N ASP A 215 0.88 6.11 -5.34
CA ASP A 215 1.78 6.88 -4.48
C ASP A 215 1.46 6.63 -3.00
N PHE A 216 0.17 6.58 -2.63
CA PHE A 216 -0.24 6.32 -1.24
C PHE A 216 0.07 4.89 -0.80
N ALA A 217 -0.03 3.91 -1.70
CA ALA A 217 0.32 2.51 -1.43
C ALA A 217 1.81 2.37 -1.09
N VAL A 218 2.68 2.88 -1.97
CA VAL A 218 4.14 2.91 -1.74
C VAL A 218 4.49 3.72 -0.50
N TYR A 219 3.89 4.90 -0.34
CA TYR A 219 4.06 5.75 0.83
C TYR A 219 3.76 5.01 2.13
N GLY A 220 2.64 4.29 2.19
CA GLY A 220 2.24 3.53 3.37
C GLY A 220 3.36 2.61 3.85
N GLN A 221 3.93 1.81 2.96
CA GLN A 221 5.04 0.90 3.29
C GLN A 221 6.32 1.65 3.66
N LEU A 222 6.67 2.71 2.92
CA LEU A 222 7.90 3.46 3.19
C LEU A 222 7.84 4.27 4.48
N THR A 223 6.66 4.67 4.97
CA THR A 223 6.55 5.28 6.31
C THR A 223 7.05 4.35 7.41
N GLN A 224 6.91 3.04 7.21
CA GLN A 224 7.35 2.02 8.14
C GLN A 224 8.83 1.75 7.97
N LEU A 225 9.24 1.38 6.75
CA LEU A 225 10.63 1.09 6.40
C LEU A 225 11.58 2.25 6.71
N ILE A 226 11.16 3.50 6.52
CA ILE A 226 12.00 4.68 6.74
C ILE A 226 11.70 5.32 8.10
N GLY A 227 10.44 5.44 8.45
CA GLY A 227 10.01 6.21 9.63
C GLY A 227 10.04 5.41 10.93
N PHE A 228 9.95 4.07 10.88
CA PHE A 228 9.73 3.23 12.06
C PHE A 228 10.86 2.21 12.30
N ASP A 229 11.24 1.44 11.29
CA ASP A 229 12.15 0.29 11.40
C ASP A 229 13.65 0.72 11.25
N PRO A 230 14.55 0.46 12.23
CA PRO A 230 15.94 0.94 12.24
C PRO A 230 16.81 0.54 11.03
N THR A 231 16.84 -0.74 10.66
CA THR A 231 17.70 -1.27 9.60
C THR A 231 17.35 -0.70 8.22
N PRO A 232 16.10 -0.82 7.72
CA PRO A 232 15.72 -0.29 6.41
C PRO A 232 15.79 1.24 6.35
N ARG A 233 15.64 1.94 7.49
CA ARG A 233 15.86 3.39 7.59
C ARG A 233 17.31 3.73 7.28
N LYS A 234 18.26 3.03 7.88
CA LYS A 234 19.69 3.28 7.65
C LYS A 234 20.03 3.13 6.15
N ILE A 235 19.50 2.09 5.50
CA ILE A 235 19.67 1.84 4.07
C ILE A 235 19.08 3.00 3.25
N ALA A 236 17.83 3.42 3.53
CA ALA A 236 17.21 4.53 2.81
C ALA A 236 17.96 5.86 2.99
N HIS A 237 18.52 6.11 4.17
CA HIS A 237 19.34 7.29 4.45
C HIS A 237 20.65 7.32 3.67
N GLU A 238 21.20 6.15 3.34
CA GLU A 238 22.40 6.02 2.51
C GLU A 238 22.09 6.17 1.01
N LEU A 239 21.02 5.52 0.53
CA LEU A 239 20.76 5.37 -0.90
C LEU A 239 19.83 6.42 -1.50
N ALA A 240 18.83 6.91 -0.75
CA ALA A 240 17.65 7.54 -1.34
C ALA A 240 17.12 8.76 -0.55
N PRO A 241 17.92 9.84 -0.41
CA PRO A 241 17.51 11.03 0.35
C PRO A 241 16.26 11.73 -0.20
N ARG A 242 15.97 11.67 -1.51
CA ARG A 242 14.73 12.24 -2.07
C ARG A 242 13.52 11.43 -1.69
N VAL A 243 13.64 10.11 -1.59
CA VAL A 243 12.57 9.23 -1.12
C VAL A 243 12.20 9.59 0.31
N ILE A 244 13.17 9.88 1.18
CA ILE A 244 12.91 10.34 2.54
C ILE A 244 12.12 11.67 2.54
N GLY A 245 12.55 12.63 1.73
CA GLY A 245 11.85 13.92 1.58
C GLY A 245 10.43 13.73 1.05
N TRP A 246 10.26 12.85 0.07
CA TRP A 246 8.98 12.50 -0.54
C TRP A 246 8.03 11.90 0.49
N VAL A 247 8.45 10.88 1.24
CA VAL A 247 7.65 10.28 2.33
C VAL A 247 7.24 11.34 3.35
N ARG A 248 8.18 12.14 3.86
CA ARG A 248 7.83 13.19 4.84
C ARG A 248 6.79 14.17 4.31
N SER A 249 6.89 14.52 3.03
CA SER A 249 5.98 15.48 2.41
C SER A 249 4.61 14.90 2.08
N LEU A 250 4.53 13.60 1.75
CA LEU A 250 3.29 12.95 1.32
C LEU A 250 2.36 12.63 2.50
N GLU A 251 2.86 12.73 3.74
CA GLU A 251 2.03 12.67 4.96
C GLU A 251 0.85 13.66 4.95
N ASP A 252 1.06 14.84 4.36
CA ASP A 252 0.01 15.83 4.19
C ASP A 252 0.25 16.68 2.93
N ARG A 253 -0.50 16.34 1.88
CA ARG A 253 -0.59 17.13 0.64
C ARG A 253 -1.92 17.85 0.49
N SER A 254 -2.63 18.08 1.59
CA SER A 254 -3.91 18.82 1.58
C SER A 254 -3.76 20.22 0.99
N GLY A 255 -2.61 20.87 1.16
CA GLY A 255 -2.32 22.20 0.59
C GLY A 255 -1.85 22.20 -0.87
N LEU A 256 -1.64 21.03 -1.50
CA LEU A 256 -1.24 20.95 -2.90
C LEU A 256 -2.44 21.28 -3.79
N GLU A 257 -2.32 22.24 -4.70
CA GLU A 257 -3.36 22.49 -5.69
C GLU A 257 -3.22 21.50 -6.85
N VAL A 258 -4.28 20.72 -7.08
CA VAL A 258 -4.32 19.72 -8.16
C VAL A 258 -4.50 20.47 -9.46
N LYS A 259 -3.61 20.21 -10.41
CA LYS A 259 -3.74 20.69 -11.78
C LYS A 259 -4.23 19.55 -12.64
N GLU A 260 -5.08 19.86 -13.62
CA GLU A 260 -5.39 18.92 -14.69
C GLU A 260 -4.08 18.43 -15.32
N ASN A 261 -3.96 17.11 -15.43
CA ASN A 261 -2.76 16.47 -15.93
C ASN A 261 -3.16 15.50 -17.04
N ASN A 262 -2.97 15.92 -18.29
CA ASN A 262 -3.32 15.14 -19.47
C ASN A 262 -2.22 14.14 -19.84
N LEU A 263 -1.50 13.60 -18.85
CA LEU A 263 -0.49 12.58 -19.11
C LEU A 263 -1.17 11.31 -19.60
N THR A 264 -0.59 10.71 -20.63
CA THR A 264 -0.94 9.38 -21.09
C THR A 264 0.17 8.40 -20.74
N LEU A 265 -0.05 7.11 -21.02
CA LEU A 265 0.94 6.07 -20.81
C LEU A 265 2.26 6.33 -21.57
N SER A 266 2.19 6.91 -22.77
CA SER A 266 3.38 7.24 -23.56
C SER A 266 4.26 8.35 -22.97
N ASP A 267 3.74 9.14 -22.04
CA ASP A 267 4.49 10.23 -21.39
C ASP A 267 5.30 9.75 -20.17
N LEU A 268 5.14 8.48 -19.76
CA LEU A 268 5.83 7.97 -18.59
C LEU A 268 7.35 7.97 -18.78
N PRO A 269 8.12 8.46 -17.78
CA PRO A 269 9.55 8.54 -17.91
C PRO A 269 10.19 7.14 -17.87
N GLN A 270 11.41 7.04 -18.41
CA GLN A 270 12.21 5.81 -18.38
C GLN A 270 12.32 5.20 -16.97
N THR A 271 12.29 6.01 -15.92
CA THR A 271 12.36 5.53 -14.52
C THR A 271 11.13 4.71 -14.10
N ILE A 272 9.96 4.89 -14.73
CA ILE A 272 8.81 4.00 -14.52
C ILE A 272 8.99 2.69 -15.27
N HIS A 273 9.54 2.71 -16.48
CA HIS A 273 9.95 1.48 -17.17
C HIS A 273 10.98 0.69 -16.34
N ASP A 274 11.94 1.37 -15.72
CA ASP A 274 12.93 0.74 -14.85
C ASP A 274 12.27 0.10 -13.61
N LEU A 275 11.22 0.72 -13.06
CA LEU A 275 10.42 0.13 -11.97
C LEU A 275 9.67 -1.12 -12.44
N PHE A 276 9.03 -1.10 -13.61
CA PHE A 276 8.37 -2.30 -14.15
C PHE A 276 9.37 -3.42 -14.48
N LYS A 277 10.59 -3.08 -14.91
CA LYS A 277 11.67 -4.07 -15.09
C LYS A 277 12.17 -4.65 -13.76
N GLU A 278 12.17 -3.87 -12.68
CA GLU A 278 12.41 -4.43 -11.34
C GLU A 278 11.29 -5.42 -10.97
N MET A 279 10.03 -5.04 -11.23
CA MET A 279 8.86 -5.87 -10.96
C MET A 279 8.85 -7.17 -11.77
N SER A 280 9.32 -7.16 -13.02
CA SER A 280 9.38 -8.37 -13.86
C SER A 280 10.35 -9.44 -13.36
N THR A 281 11.33 -9.06 -12.55
CA THR A 281 12.28 -10.00 -11.92
C THR A 281 11.89 -10.45 -10.52
N SER A 282 10.81 -9.87 -9.96
CA SER A 282 10.44 -10.03 -8.55
C SER A 282 8.93 -10.26 -8.37
N TYR A 283 8.16 -9.18 -8.37
CA TYR A 283 6.71 -9.16 -8.14
C TYR A 283 5.91 -9.98 -9.15
N VAL A 284 6.13 -9.77 -10.45
CA VAL A 284 5.34 -10.44 -11.50
C VAL A 284 5.51 -11.96 -11.46
N PRO A 285 6.72 -12.53 -11.57
CA PRO A 285 6.90 -13.98 -11.61
C PRO A 285 6.42 -14.67 -10.32
N THR A 286 6.54 -14.01 -9.16
CA THR A 286 6.03 -14.54 -7.89
C THR A 286 4.50 -14.57 -7.82
N MET A 287 3.82 -13.56 -8.35
CA MET A 287 2.34 -13.60 -8.47
C MET A 287 1.86 -14.72 -9.38
N ILE A 288 2.50 -14.90 -10.55
CA ILE A 288 2.15 -15.96 -11.50
C ILE A 288 2.38 -17.35 -10.87
N ALA A 289 3.54 -17.55 -10.23
CA ALA A 289 3.86 -18.81 -9.56
C ALA A 289 2.88 -19.12 -8.42
N ASN A 290 2.51 -18.11 -7.61
CA ASN A 290 1.53 -18.27 -6.53
C ASN A 290 0.15 -18.64 -7.07
N LYS A 291 -0.34 -17.96 -8.12
CA LYS A 291 -1.62 -18.28 -8.75
C LYS A 291 -1.65 -19.71 -9.28
N LYS A 292 -0.60 -20.11 -10.00
CA LYS A 292 -0.45 -21.47 -10.50
C LYS A 292 -0.49 -22.50 -9.37
N ALA A 293 0.22 -22.26 -8.27
CA ALA A 293 0.22 -23.15 -7.11
C ALA A 293 -1.18 -23.27 -6.48
N ILE A 294 -1.92 -22.17 -6.36
CA ILE A 294 -3.31 -22.16 -5.86
C ILE A 294 -4.23 -22.97 -6.78
N ASP A 295 -4.13 -22.78 -8.10
CA ASP A 295 -4.96 -23.51 -9.07
C ASP A 295 -4.68 -25.02 -9.07
N GLU A 296 -3.43 -25.40 -8.82
CA GLU A 296 -2.97 -26.79 -8.71
C GLU A 296 -3.23 -27.40 -7.32
N GLY A 297 -3.76 -26.61 -6.36
CA GLY A 297 -4.00 -27.06 -4.99
C GLY A 297 -2.71 -27.37 -4.20
N ARG A 298 -1.58 -26.75 -4.57
CA ARG A 298 -0.31 -26.88 -3.85
C ARG A 298 -0.25 -25.93 -2.67
N ASP A 299 0.25 -26.42 -1.53
CA ASP A 299 0.44 -25.61 -0.32
C ASP A 299 1.68 -24.71 -0.36
N GLU A 300 2.67 -25.06 -1.19
CA GLU A 300 3.91 -24.33 -1.37
C GLU A 300 4.39 -24.34 -2.82
N TRP A 301 5.22 -23.34 -3.14
CA TRP A 301 5.85 -23.20 -4.44
C TRP A 301 7.24 -22.58 -4.30
N ASP A 302 8.09 -22.89 -5.27
CA ASP A 302 9.38 -22.27 -5.46
C ASP A 302 9.62 -21.94 -6.94
N ILE A 303 10.47 -20.96 -7.18
CA ILE A 303 10.88 -20.49 -8.50
C ILE A 303 12.30 -19.93 -8.42
N ASP A 304 13.10 -20.18 -9.45
CA ASP A 304 14.39 -19.54 -9.62
C ASP A 304 14.19 -18.18 -10.30
N LEU A 305 14.47 -17.10 -9.57
CA LEU A 305 14.46 -15.72 -10.09
C LEU A 305 15.90 -15.29 -10.38
N ASP A 306 16.05 -14.25 -11.22
CA ASP A 306 17.37 -13.72 -11.62
C ASP A 306 18.26 -13.35 -10.42
N LYS A 307 17.65 -12.88 -9.32
CA LYS A 307 18.37 -12.45 -8.11
C LYS A 307 18.46 -13.52 -7.02
N GLY A 308 17.97 -14.73 -7.28
CA GLY A 308 18.02 -15.84 -6.34
C GLY A 308 16.77 -16.71 -6.33
N LYS A 309 16.82 -17.79 -5.56
CA LYS A 309 15.69 -18.69 -5.40
C LYS A 309 14.63 -18.07 -4.50
N TRP A 310 13.35 -18.19 -4.89
CA TRP A 310 12.22 -17.80 -4.08
C TRP A 310 11.40 -19.02 -3.68
N LYS A 311 11.05 -19.14 -2.40
CA LYS A 311 10.15 -20.18 -1.87
C LYS A 311 9.13 -19.57 -0.92
N GLN A 312 7.85 -19.89 -1.12
CA GLN A 312 6.74 -19.39 -0.30
C GLN A 312 5.60 -20.40 -0.20
N LYS A 313 4.80 -20.31 0.87
CA LYS A 313 3.49 -20.95 0.90
C LYS A 313 2.53 -20.26 -0.06
N SER A 314 1.64 -21.03 -0.65
CA SER A 314 0.57 -20.51 -1.50
C SER A 314 -0.34 -19.59 -0.70
N PHE A 315 -0.65 -18.43 -1.26
CA PHE A 315 -1.44 -17.40 -0.58
C PHE A 315 -2.67 -17.03 -1.43
N PRO A 316 -3.88 -17.48 -1.04
CA PRO A 316 -5.09 -17.29 -1.84
C PRO A 316 -5.45 -15.83 -2.13
N TYR A 317 -5.11 -14.90 -1.23
CA TYR A 317 -5.41 -13.48 -1.44
C TYR A 317 -4.61 -12.89 -2.62
N GLN A 318 -3.31 -13.18 -2.70
CA GLN A 318 -2.47 -12.74 -3.82
C GLN A 318 -2.91 -13.33 -5.16
N ALA A 319 -3.50 -14.53 -5.17
CA ALA A 319 -4.12 -15.09 -6.37
C ALA A 319 -5.38 -14.31 -6.80
N LYS A 320 -6.10 -13.69 -5.87
CA LYS A 320 -7.21 -12.77 -6.18
C LYS A 320 -6.71 -11.43 -6.72
N CYS A 321 -5.63 -10.88 -6.16
CA CYS A 321 -5.02 -9.64 -6.68
C CYS A 321 -4.68 -9.76 -8.17
N LEU A 322 -4.02 -10.85 -8.58
CA LEU A 322 -3.76 -11.11 -9.99
C LEU A 322 -5.05 -11.25 -10.83
N ALA A 323 -6.09 -11.89 -10.28
CA ALA A 323 -7.38 -11.97 -10.99
C ALA A 323 -8.01 -10.60 -11.17
N TRP A 324 -7.95 -9.72 -10.17
CA TRP A 324 -8.46 -8.35 -10.27
C TRP A 324 -7.66 -7.49 -11.24
N ILE A 325 -6.33 -7.64 -11.31
CA ILE A 325 -5.52 -7.00 -12.36
C ILE A 325 -6.04 -7.39 -13.74
N LYS A 326 -6.32 -8.69 -13.98
CA LYS A 326 -6.89 -9.15 -15.26
C LYS A 326 -8.29 -8.60 -15.50
N GLU A 327 -9.13 -8.54 -14.47
CA GLU A 327 -10.47 -7.93 -14.58
C GLU A 327 -10.41 -6.44 -14.91
N GLU A 328 -9.49 -5.68 -14.33
CA GLU A 328 -9.27 -4.27 -14.67
C GLU A 328 -8.75 -4.09 -16.10
N TYR A 329 -7.84 -4.97 -16.54
CA TYR A 329 -7.40 -4.99 -17.94
C TYR A 329 -8.56 -5.24 -18.90
N GLU A 330 -9.46 -6.17 -18.56
CA GLU A 330 -10.60 -6.51 -19.41
C GLU A 330 -11.62 -5.38 -19.57
N LYS A 331 -11.66 -4.42 -18.64
CA LYS A 331 -12.53 -3.23 -18.69
C LYS A 331 -12.04 -2.15 -19.66
N LEU A 332 -10.79 -2.22 -20.12
CA LEU A 332 -10.21 -1.24 -21.03
C LEU A 332 -10.85 -1.30 -22.43
N ASP A 333 -10.94 -0.15 -23.08
CA ASP A 333 -11.26 -0.07 -24.50
C ASP A 333 -10.20 -0.82 -25.34
N THR A 334 -10.56 -1.30 -26.54
CA THR A 334 -9.69 -2.19 -27.34
C THR A 334 -8.34 -1.54 -27.68
N ASP A 335 -8.33 -0.26 -28.08
CA ASP A 335 -7.10 0.48 -28.36
C ASP A 335 -6.24 0.68 -27.10
N LYS A 336 -6.89 0.81 -25.93
CA LYS A 336 -6.23 0.94 -24.63
C LYS A 336 -5.63 -0.38 -24.14
N LYS A 337 -6.28 -1.52 -24.43
CA LYS A 337 -5.69 -2.85 -24.21
C LYS A 337 -4.38 -3.01 -24.99
N ASP A 338 -4.38 -2.67 -26.28
CA ASP A 338 -3.18 -2.78 -27.12
C ASP A 338 -2.03 -1.87 -26.62
N GLU A 339 -2.36 -0.65 -26.18
CA GLU A 339 -1.40 0.30 -25.60
C GLU A 339 -0.77 -0.26 -24.31
N VAL A 340 -1.61 -0.73 -23.37
CA VAL A 340 -1.17 -1.33 -22.12
C VAL A 340 -0.36 -2.60 -22.36
N PHE A 341 -0.82 -3.50 -23.23
CA PHE A 341 -0.11 -4.74 -23.54
C PHE A 341 1.27 -4.45 -24.10
N SER A 342 1.38 -3.49 -25.02
CA SER A 342 2.66 -3.05 -25.59
C SER A 342 3.61 -2.52 -24.52
N PHE A 343 3.11 -1.72 -23.57
CA PHE A 343 3.89 -1.23 -22.44
C PHE A 343 4.35 -2.38 -21.53
N LEU A 344 3.46 -3.31 -21.17
CA LEU A 344 3.79 -4.45 -20.33
C LEU A 344 4.83 -5.35 -21.01
N GLN A 345 4.65 -5.66 -22.29
CA GLN A 345 5.59 -6.47 -23.07
C GLN A 345 6.98 -5.82 -23.16
N LEU A 346 7.04 -4.50 -23.39
CA LEU A 346 8.31 -3.76 -23.41
C LEU A 346 9.07 -3.84 -22.08
N ASN A 347 8.36 -4.06 -20.97
CA ASN A 347 8.93 -4.17 -19.62
C ASN A 347 8.90 -5.60 -19.05
N HIS A 348 8.60 -6.61 -19.87
CA HIS A 348 8.54 -8.03 -19.48
C HIS A 348 7.49 -8.33 -18.39
N CYS A 349 6.34 -7.67 -18.44
CA CYS A 349 5.25 -7.80 -17.48
C CYS A 349 3.93 -8.27 -18.14
N GLU A 350 3.94 -8.70 -19.39
CA GLU A 350 2.76 -9.11 -20.16
C GLU A 350 1.98 -10.24 -19.48
N SER A 351 2.67 -11.15 -18.78
CA SER A 351 2.06 -12.25 -18.02
C SER A 351 1.05 -11.82 -16.95
N LEU A 352 1.05 -10.54 -16.54
CA LEU A 352 0.02 -9.97 -15.67
C LEU A 352 -1.38 -10.02 -16.29
N VAL A 353 -1.46 -9.96 -17.62
CA VAL A 353 -2.72 -9.84 -18.37
C VAL A 353 -2.98 -11.00 -19.35
N GLU A 354 -2.03 -11.94 -19.49
CA GLU A 354 -2.16 -13.14 -20.35
C GLU A 354 -3.02 -14.26 -19.77
#